data_AF-A0A353PRR7-F1
#
_entry.id   AF-A0A353PRR7-F1
#
_cell.length_a   1.000
_cell.length_b   1.000
_cell.length_c   1.000
_cell.angle_alpha   90.00
_cell.angle_beta   90.00
_cell.angle_gamma   90.00
#
_symmetry.space_group_name_H-M   'P 1'
#
loop_
_entity.id
_entity.type
_entity.pdbx_description
1 polymer ?
#
loop_
_entity_poly.entity_id
_entity_poly.type
_entity_poly.pdbx_seq_one_letter_code
_entity_poly.pdbx_strand_id
1 'polypeptide(L)'
;MKKKGLIVLFFFLTLFCFTKDMFRVHETQLVEMQDEQQSLKARLAINDMLVIKLPKAIYFLQGLSLEIKIPKAVADYRDAVAFYVYKNMSPTPTPKTIDYAGDRVFLNTFPGRLSYNFQIPLAKNHTLKESPYSALLPEVIDVNEGYVYFRLQLVMKGTPVAVLESEFDIEVKPILIDKGMLNLSLIPPKADTRQQIPGEDLKADKDIDLVANKKNYALFIDEKPVDMIDNTILLNSGV
;
A
#
# COMPACT_ATOMS: atom_id res chain seq x y z
N MET A 1 47.07 -14.09 -26.77
CA MET A 1 45.86 -14.47 -25.97
C MET A 1 45.94 -13.79 -24.60
N LYS A 2 44.82 -13.47 -23.92
CA LYS A 2 44.72 -12.85 -22.56
C LYS A 2 44.51 -11.32 -22.42
N LYS A 3 43.78 -10.65 -23.32
CA LYS A 3 43.23 -9.29 -23.02
C LYS A 3 41.71 -9.16 -23.08
N LYS A 4 40.99 -10.21 -23.49
CA LYS A 4 39.52 -10.21 -23.57
C LYS A 4 38.82 -10.60 -22.26
N GLY A 5 39.53 -11.17 -21.29
CA GLY A 5 38.96 -11.57 -19.99
C GLY A 5 38.88 -10.44 -18.95
N LEU A 6 39.70 -9.40 -19.07
CA LEU A 6 39.75 -8.30 -18.09
C LEU A 6 38.56 -7.33 -18.23
N ILE A 7 38.02 -7.18 -19.45
CA ILE A 7 36.88 -6.29 -19.73
C ILE A 7 35.56 -6.90 -19.23
N VAL A 8 35.44 -8.22 -19.23
CA VAL A 8 34.26 -8.91 -18.68
C VAL A 8 34.21 -8.82 -17.14
N LEU A 9 35.37 -8.77 -16.48
CA LEU A 9 35.46 -8.66 -15.02
C LEU A 9 35.07 -7.25 -14.51
N PHE A 10 35.34 -6.20 -15.29
CA PHE A 10 34.93 -4.84 -14.93
C PHE A 10 33.45 -4.56 -15.20
N PHE A 11 32.84 -5.28 -16.16
CA PHE A 11 31.39 -5.19 -16.40
C PHE A 11 30.57 -5.84 -15.27
N PHE A 12 31.12 -6.85 -14.58
CA PHE A 12 30.44 -7.51 -13.46
C PHE A 12 30.48 -6.73 -12.14
N LEU A 13 31.41 -5.77 -11.99
CA LEU A 13 31.53 -4.92 -10.79
C LEU A 13 30.69 -3.63 -10.85
N THR A 14 29.80 -3.53 -11.83
CA THR A 14 28.76 -2.48 -11.89
C THR A 14 27.38 -3.04 -11.54
N LEU A 15 27.33 -4.23 -10.91
CA LEU A 15 26.11 -4.76 -10.31
C LEU A 15 25.66 -3.82 -9.18
N PHE A 16 24.88 -2.81 -9.58
CA PHE A 16 23.89 -2.06 -8.82
C PHE A 16 24.03 -2.19 -7.29
N CYS A 17 24.91 -1.39 -6.71
CA CYS A 17 24.75 -1.01 -5.31
C CYS A 17 23.50 -0.11 -5.22
N PHE A 18 22.32 -0.73 -5.08
CA PHE A 18 21.17 -0.05 -4.48
C PHE A 18 21.51 0.18 -3.02
N THR A 19 22.19 1.30 -2.75
CA THR A 19 22.46 1.72 -1.37
C THR A 19 21.16 2.22 -0.78
N LYS A 20 20.69 1.54 0.27
CA LYS A 20 19.59 2.03 1.08
C LYS A 20 19.99 3.35 1.74
N ASP A 21 19.09 4.31 1.78
CA ASP A 21 19.25 5.53 2.57
C ASP A 21 19.21 5.14 4.05
N MET A 22 20.30 5.40 4.77
CA MET A 22 20.37 5.22 6.23
C MET A 22 20.10 6.55 6.93
N PHE A 23 19.17 6.57 7.88
CA PHE A 23 18.80 7.79 8.59
C PHE A 23 18.27 7.50 9.98
N ARG A 24 18.36 8.53 10.83
CA ARG A 24 17.72 8.58 12.15
C ARG A 24 16.55 9.55 12.12
N VAL A 25 15.46 9.19 12.76
CA VAL A 25 14.30 10.05 13.02
C VAL A 25 14.30 10.47 14.48
N HIS A 26 13.61 11.56 14.79
CA HIS A 26 13.40 11.97 16.18
C HIS A 26 12.40 11.03 16.87
N GLU A 27 11.21 10.86 16.28
CA GLU A 27 10.20 9.90 16.75
C GLU A 27 9.54 9.13 15.58
N THR A 28 9.13 7.89 15.85
CA THR A 28 8.29 7.10 14.94
C THR A 28 6.85 7.10 15.43
N GLN A 29 5.97 7.81 14.72
CA GLN A 29 4.53 7.79 14.92
C GLN A 29 3.92 6.60 14.15
N LEU A 30 3.70 5.49 14.86
CA LEU A 30 3.05 4.31 14.29
C LEU A 30 1.54 4.37 14.50
N VAL A 31 0.79 4.42 13.39
CA VAL A 31 -0.68 4.36 13.39
C VAL A 31 -1.14 3.09 12.67
N GLU A 32 -2.12 2.40 13.23
CA GLU A 32 -2.60 1.12 12.70
C GLU A 32 -4.05 1.24 12.24
N MET A 33 -4.30 0.90 10.98
CA MET A 33 -5.64 0.78 10.40
C MET A 33 -6.22 -0.58 10.77
N GLN A 34 -7.32 -0.57 11.52
CA GLN A 34 -8.08 -1.79 11.84
C GLN A 34 -8.90 -2.27 10.64
N ASP A 35 -9.36 -1.34 9.82
CA ASP A 35 -10.19 -1.57 8.64
C ASP A 35 -9.81 -0.62 7.50
N GLU A 36 -10.13 -1.00 6.26
CA GLU A 36 -9.84 -0.23 5.05
C GLU A 36 -10.55 1.13 5.01
N GLN A 37 -11.64 1.33 5.77
CA GLN A 37 -12.39 2.59 5.79
C GLN A 37 -11.93 3.57 6.89
N GLN A 38 -11.07 3.11 7.80
CA GLN A 38 -10.68 3.90 8.96
C GLN A 38 -9.80 5.08 8.57
N SER A 39 -10.21 6.28 8.96
CA SER A 39 -9.34 7.46 8.93
C SER A 39 -8.54 7.57 10.23
N LEU A 40 -7.27 7.94 10.12
CA LEU A 40 -6.35 8.06 11.25
C LEU A 40 -5.83 9.49 11.35
N LYS A 41 -5.48 9.92 12.56
CA LYS A 41 -4.83 11.21 12.81
C LYS A 41 -3.47 10.96 13.43
N ALA A 42 -2.50 11.71 12.98
CA ALA A 42 -1.14 11.72 13.51
C ALA A 42 -0.65 13.16 13.63
N ARG A 43 0.29 13.36 14.55
CA ARG A 43 0.96 14.64 14.73
C ARG A 43 2.45 14.41 14.66
N LEU A 44 3.12 15.14 13.79
CA LEU A 44 4.55 14.95 13.52
C LEU A 44 5.30 16.25 13.78
N ALA A 45 6.39 16.19 14.53
CA ALA A 45 7.39 17.23 14.57
C ALA A 45 8.35 17.12 13.38
N ILE A 46 9.24 18.11 13.26
CA ILE A 46 10.33 18.05 12.27
C ILE A 46 11.27 16.89 12.60
N ASN A 47 11.68 16.15 11.56
CA ASN A 47 12.52 14.94 11.63
C ASN A 47 11.80 13.69 12.15
N ASP A 48 10.49 13.73 12.37
CA ASP A 48 9.69 12.54 12.68
C ASP A 48 9.32 11.74 11.44
N MET A 49 8.88 10.51 11.66
CA MET A 49 8.31 9.64 10.64
C MET A 49 6.95 9.09 11.05
N LEU A 50 6.00 9.21 10.14
CA LEU A 50 4.70 8.54 10.17
C LEU A 50 4.84 7.17 9.53
N VAL A 51 4.41 6.14 10.25
CA VAL A 51 4.29 4.78 9.73
C VAL A 51 2.83 4.39 9.83
N ILE A 52 2.24 4.05 8.69
CA ILE A 52 0.84 3.63 8.59
C ILE A 52 0.86 2.12 8.36
N LYS A 53 0.43 1.36 9.37
CA LYS A 53 0.25 -0.09 9.24
C LYS A 53 -1.10 -0.37 8.59
N LEU A 54 -1.06 -1.03 7.45
CA LEU A 54 -2.22 -1.40 6.66
C LEU A 54 -2.95 -2.60 7.28
N PRO A 55 -4.27 -2.76 7.06
CA PRO A 55 -4.98 -3.95 7.49
C PRO A 55 -4.48 -5.17 6.70
N LYS A 56 -4.63 -6.37 7.27
CA LYS A 56 -4.16 -7.61 6.63
C LYS A 56 -4.88 -7.93 5.33
N ALA A 57 -6.16 -7.60 5.27
CA ALA A 57 -7.01 -7.82 4.11
C ALA A 57 -7.25 -6.46 3.45
N ILE A 58 -6.88 -6.36 2.17
CA ILE A 58 -6.99 -5.14 1.39
C ILE A 58 -7.67 -5.50 0.06
N TYR A 59 -8.97 -5.31 -0.01
CA TYR A 59 -9.79 -5.63 -1.19
C TYR A 59 -10.19 -4.39 -1.99
N PHE A 60 -10.42 -3.27 -1.30
CA PHE A 60 -10.98 -2.07 -1.88
C PHE A 60 -10.03 -0.87 -1.83
N LEU A 61 -9.05 -0.85 -0.93
CA LEU A 61 -8.10 0.25 -0.82
C LEU A 61 -7.23 0.38 -2.09
N GLN A 62 -7.41 1.47 -2.83
CA GLN A 62 -6.52 1.82 -3.96
C GLN A 62 -5.40 2.77 -3.57
N GLY A 63 -5.54 3.48 -2.46
CA GLY A 63 -4.53 4.41 -1.99
C GLY A 63 -4.87 5.08 -0.66
N LEU A 64 -3.97 5.96 -0.21
CA LEU A 64 -4.15 6.81 0.95
C LEU A 64 -4.06 8.28 0.55
N SER A 65 -4.86 9.13 1.15
CA SER A 65 -4.77 10.59 1.08
C SER A 65 -4.23 11.10 2.41
N LEU A 66 -3.06 11.73 2.39
CA LEU A 66 -2.51 12.44 3.52
C LEU A 66 -2.93 13.91 3.43
N GLU A 67 -3.88 14.31 4.28
CA GLU A 67 -4.26 15.71 4.45
C GLU A 67 -3.39 16.34 5.53
N ILE A 68 -2.40 17.13 5.11
CA ILE A 68 -1.38 17.71 5.97
C ILE A 68 -1.73 19.17 6.21
N LYS A 69 -1.90 19.54 7.49
CA LYS A 69 -1.97 20.94 7.92
C LYS A 69 -0.55 21.41 8.21
N ILE A 70 -0.11 22.40 7.44
CA ILE A 70 1.23 22.97 7.54
C ILE A 70 1.18 24.15 8.51
N PRO A 71 1.98 24.15 9.58
CA PRO A 71 2.06 25.27 10.51
C PRO A 71 2.45 26.57 9.81
N LYS A 72 1.88 27.69 10.25
CA LYS A 72 2.16 28.99 9.65
C LYS A 72 3.65 29.33 9.62
N ALA A 73 4.40 29.02 10.68
CA ALA A 73 5.84 29.25 10.72
C ALA A 73 6.58 28.53 9.59
N VAL A 74 6.20 27.28 9.28
CA VAL A 74 6.75 26.50 8.16
C VAL A 74 6.30 27.08 6.82
N ALA A 75 5.02 27.45 6.68
CA ALA A 75 4.50 28.01 5.43
C ALA A 75 5.16 29.35 5.06
N ASP A 76 5.48 30.17 6.06
CA ASP A 76 6.20 31.44 5.88
C ASP A 76 7.68 31.20 5.51
N TYR A 77 8.26 30.06 5.91
CA TYR A 77 9.59 29.57 5.53
C TYR A 77 9.51 28.47 4.47
N ARG A 78 9.05 28.89 3.28
CA ARG A 78 8.87 28.01 2.12
C ARG A 78 10.10 27.12 1.86
N ASP A 79 9.85 25.87 1.49
CA ASP A 79 10.86 24.87 1.13
C ASP A 79 11.86 24.52 2.26
N ALA A 80 11.64 25.00 3.49
CA ALA A 80 12.51 24.70 4.63
C ALA A 80 12.37 23.27 5.15
N VAL A 81 11.19 22.67 4.97
CA VAL A 81 10.87 21.30 5.39
C VAL A 81 10.56 20.45 4.17
N ALA A 82 11.26 19.34 4.06
CA ALA A 82 11.02 18.29 3.07
C ALA A 82 10.22 17.15 3.65
N PHE A 83 9.50 16.44 2.78
CA PHE A 83 8.90 15.17 3.09
C PHE A 83 9.38 14.09 2.12
N TYR A 84 9.42 12.86 2.63
CA TYR A 84 9.99 11.70 1.97
C TYR A 84 9.02 10.53 2.06
N VAL A 85 8.99 9.71 1.01
CA VAL A 85 8.33 8.40 1.01
C VAL A 85 9.38 7.32 0.81
N TYR A 86 9.28 6.25 1.60
CA TYR A 86 10.22 5.13 1.57
C TYR A 86 9.50 3.79 1.35
N LYS A 87 10.25 2.82 0.85
CA LYS A 87 9.88 1.40 0.76
C LYS A 87 11.06 0.51 1.19
N ASN A 88 10.84 -0.79 1.33
CA ASN A 88 11.87 -1.77 1.71
C ASN A 88 12.61 -1.40 3.01
N MET A 89 11.88 -0.83 3.96
CA MET A 89 12.42 -0.30 5.21
C MET A 89 12.87 -1.42 6.16
N SER A 90 13.96 -1.17 6.88
CA SER A 90 14.49 -2.05 7.93
C SER A 90 15.07 -1.19 9.07
N PRO A 91 14.91 -1.58 10.35
CA PRO A 91 14.15 -2.75 10.82
C PRO A 91 12.64 -2.52 10.78
N THR A 92 11.84 -3.55 11.09
CA THR A 92 10.38 -3.42 11.22
C THR A 92 10.02 -2.29 12.19
N PRO A 93 9.10 -1.39 11.82
CA PRO A 93 8.79 -0.22 12.62
C PRO A 93 8.15 -0.60 13.96
N THR A 94 8.62 0.05 15.02
CA THR A 94 7.99 0.06 16.34
C THR A 94 8.00 1.50 16.86
N PRO A 95 7.15 1.87 17.83
CA PRO A 95 7.17 3.21 18.42
C PRO A 95 8.53 3.61 19.03
N LYS A 96 9.42 2.64 19.33
CA LYS A 96 10.74 2.89 19.91
C LYS A 96 11.88 2.87 18.88
N THR A 97 11.60 2.46 17.65
CA THR A 97 12.60 2.37 16.59
C THR A 97 12.83 3.77 16.02
N ILE A 98 14.09 4.21 15.96
CA ILE A 98 14.44 5.55 15.43
C ILE A 98 15.55 5.52 14.37
N ASP A 99 16.23 4.39 14.19
CA ASP A 99 17.26 4.19 13.17
C ASP A 99 16.71 3.29 12.07
N TYR A 100 16.78 3.76 10.82
CA TYR A 100 16.22 3.05 9.67
C TYR A 100 17.16 3.05 8.46
N ALA A 101 16.98 2.04 7.62
CA ALA A 101 17.53 1.96 6.28
C ALA A 101 16.43 1.57 5.30
N GLY A 102 16.24 2.33 4.22
CA GLY A 102 15.22 2.04 3.20
C GLY A 102 15.48 2.68 1.85
N ASP A 103 14.66 2.33 0.87
CA ASP A 103 14.74 2.88 -0.48
C ASP A 103 13.85 4.11 -0.56
N ARG A 104 14.46 5.27 -0.85
CA ARG A 104 13.70 6.51 -1.05
C ARG A 104 12.95 6.44 -2.38
N VAL A 105 11.63 6.49 -2.32
CA VAL A 105 10.73 6.48 -3.48
C VAL A 105 10.49 7.91 -3.96
N PHE A 106 10.30 8.83 -3.02
CA PHE A 106 9.93 10.20 -3.35
C PHE A 106 10.50 11.20 -2.35
N LEU A 107 10.77 12.40 -2.85
CA LEU A 107 11.23 13.55 -2.09
C LEU A 107 10.60 14.80 -2.69
N ASN A 108 10.00 15.62 -1.85
CA ASN A 108 9.62 16.98 -2.21
C ASN A 108 9.65 17.90 -0.99
N THR A 109 9.51 19.19 -1.20
CA THR A 109 9.39 20.20 -0.14
C THR A 109 7.97 20.72 -0.02
N PHE A 110 7.62 21.20 1.18
CA PHE A 110 6.33 21.85 1.35
C PHE A 110 6.34 23.24 0.72
N PRO A 111 5.32 23.57 -0.10
CA PRO A 111 5.16 24.90 -0.64
C PRO A 111 4.74 25.86 0.48
N GLY A 112 4.81 27.17 0.22
CA GLY A 112 4.31 28.21 1.13
C GLY A 112 2.77 28.24 1.19
N ARG A 113 2.15 27.18 1.72
CA ARG A 113 0.70 26.99 1.88
C ARG A 113 0.43 26.37 3.26
N LEU A 114 -0.78 26.58 3.79
CA LEU A 114 -1.18 26.05 5.10
C LEU A 114 -1.77 24.63 5.04
N SER A 115 -1.98 24.09 3.85
CA SER A 115 -2.48 22.73 3.66
C SER A 115 -1.89 22.11 2.40
N TYR A 116 -1.66 20.80 2.48
CA TYR A 116 -1.15 19.99 1.40
C TYR A 116 -1.82 18.61 1.43
N ASN A 117 -2.52 18.25 0.35
CA ASN A 117 -3.09 16.92 0.19
C ASN A 117 -2.17 16.09 -0.72
N PHE A 118 -1.68 14.97 -0.19
CA PHE A 118 -0.77 14.07 -0.89
C PHE A 118 -1.36 12.67 -0.99
N GLN A 119 -1.54 12.18 -2.21
CA GLN A 119 -2.11 10.88 -2.50
C GLN A 119 -1.02 9.84 -2.77
N ILE A 120 -1.10 8.70 -2.08
CA ILE A 120 -0.18 7.58 -2.19
C ILE A 120 -0.96 6.40 -2.80
N PRO A 121 -0.68 6.01 -4.05
CA PRO A 121 -1.31 4.85 -4.65
C PRO A 121 -0.73 3.56 -4.06
N LEU A 122 -1.62 2.62 -3.76
CA LEU A 122 -1.33 1.30 -3.22
C LEU A 122 -1.68 0.16 -4.20
N ALA A 123 -2.56 0.42 -5.16
CA ALA A 123 -2.96 -0.54 -6.19
C ALA A 123 -2.41 -0.14 -7.57
N LYS A 124 -1.84 -1.09 -8.32
CA LYS A 124 -1.26 -0.81 -9.66
C LYS A 124 -2.25 -0.21 -10.67
N ASN A 125 -3.52 -0.60 -10.58
CA ASN A 125 -4.59 -0.14 -11.47
C ASN A 125 -5.49 0.89 -10.79
N HIS A 126 -4.91 1.79 -9.98
CA HIS A 126 -5.66 2.83 -9.29
C HIS A 126 -6.27 3.86 -10.27
N THR A 127 -7.27 4.59 -9.79
CA THR A 127 -7.94 5.66 -10.55
C THR A 127 -7.55 7.07 -10.10
N LEU A 128 -6.63 7.16 -9.11
CA LEU A 128 -6.13 8.43 -8.56
C LEU A 128 -5.50 9.32 -9.63
N LYS A 129 -5.73 10.63 -9.51
CA LYS A 129 -5.23 11.66 -10.42
C LYS A 129 -4.73 12.86 -9.63
N GLU A 130 -3.67 13.46 -10.13
CA GLU A 130 -3.22 14.77 -9.65
C GLU A 130 -4.30 15.83 -9.95
N SER A 131 -4.46 16.79 -9.04
CA SER A 131 -5.39 17.91 -9.18
C SER A 131 -4.75 19.19 -8.64
N PRO A 132 -5.34 20.38 -8.89
CA PRO A 132 -4.85 21.63 -8.30
C PRO A 132 -4.78 21.63 -6.76
N TYR A 133 -5.53 20.71 -6.12
CA TYR A 133 -5.66 20.60 -4.67
C TYR A 133 -4.97 19.35 -4.10
N SER A 134 -4.51 18.42 -4.94
CA SER A 134 -3.92 17.15 -4.50
C SER A 134 -2.74 16.74 -5.38
N ALA A 135 -1.60 16.52 -4.74
CA ALA A 135 -0.42 15.94 -5.37
C ALA A 135 -0.53 14.41 -5.35
N LEU A 136 -0.07 13.75 -6.40
CA LEU A 136 -0.05 12.29 -6.50
C LEU A 136 1.39 11.79 -6.49
N LEU A 137 1.67 10.79 -5.65
CA LEU A 137 2.93 10.05 -5.70
C LEU A 137 3.05 9.33 -7.06
N PRO A 138 4.11 9.55 -7.85
CA PRO A 138 4.22 8.96 -9.18
C PRO A 138 4.38 7.44 -9.20
N GLU A 139 4.85 6.86 -8.09
CA GLU A 139 5.10 5.43 -7.95
C GLU A 139 4.07 4.77 -7.02
N VAL A 140 3.67 3.56 -7.34
CA VAL A 140 2.77 2.74 -6.52
C VAL A 140 3.57 2.04 -5.43
N ILE A 141 3.15 2.19 -4.17
CA ILE A 141 3.74 1.49 -3.03
C ILE A 141 3.18 0.08 -2.94
N ASP A 142 4.04 -0.92 -2.78
CA ASP A 142 3.63 -2.31 -2.63
C ASP A 142 3.02 -2.57 -1.25
N VAL A 143 1.75 -2.99 -1.24
CA VAL A 143 1.00 -3.34 -0.03
C VAL A 143 1.53 -4.59 0.69
N ASN A 144 2.33 -5.43 0.02
CA ASN A 144 2.89 -6.65 0.61
C ASN A 144 3.81 -6.35 1.81
N GLU A 145 4.41 -5.15 1.86
CA GLU A 145 5.18 -4.72 3.03
C GLU A 145 4.30 -4.48 4.27
N GLY A 146 3.00 -4.22 4.08
CA GLY A 146 2.04 -3.95 5.16
C GLY A 146 2.18 -2.57 5.81
N TYR A 147 3.09 -1.72 5.33
CA TYR A 147 3.36 -0.40 5.89
C TYR A 147 3.54 0.66 4.79
N VAL A 148 3.15 1.89 5.10
CA VAL A 148 3.50 3.09 4.32
C VAL A 148 4.32 4.03 5.20
N TYR A 149 5.44 4.51 4.66
CA TYR A 149 6.40 5.34 5.39
C TYR A 149 6.43 6.75 4.83
N PHE A 150 6.15 7.74 5.70
CA PHE A 150 6.17 9.15 5.37
C PHE A 150 7.01 9.90 6.41
N ARG A 151 8.11 10.53 5.99
CA ARG A 151 9.06 11.20 6.89
C ARG A 151 9.13 12.68 6.61
N LEU A 152 9.23 13.50 7.66
CA LEU A 152 9.55 14.92 7.57
C LEU A 152 11.04 15.14 7.85
N GLN A 153 11.66 16.12 7.20
CA GLN A 153 13.05 16.50 7.48
C GLN A 153 13.26 18.00 7.28
N LEU A 154 14.02 18.62 8.17
CA LEU A 154 14.53 19.97 7.92
C LEU A 154 15.63 19.91 6.85
N VAL A 155 15.53 20.77 5.83
CA VAL A 155 16.50 20.81 4.73
C VAL A 155 17.18 22.18 4.58
N MET A 156 16.67 23.22 5.25
CA MET A 156 17.27 24.57 5.21
C MET A 156 18.05 24.89 6.49
N LYS A 157 19.16 25.61 6.32
CA LYS A 157 19.94 26.18 7.43
C LYS A 157 19.42 27.58 7.80
N GLY A 158 19.61 27.99 9.05
CA GLY A 158 19.23 29.34 9.51
C GLY A 158 17.73 29.53 9.72
N THR A 159 16.98 28.44 9.83
CA THR A 159 15.55 28.45 10.07
C THR A 159 15.25 28.86 11.52
N PRO A 160 14.25 29.72 11.78
CA PRO A 160 13.94 30.17 13.14
C PRO A 160 13.44 29.02 14.04
N VAL A 161 13.61 29.19 15.35
CA VAL A 161 13.18 28.21 16.37
C VAL A 161 11.71 27.85 16.23
N ALA A 162 10.85 28.81 15.88
CA ALA A 162 9.43 28.58 15.65
C ALA A 162 9.14 27.51 14.58
N VAL A 163 10.00 27.37 13.57
CA VAL A 163 9.87 26.29 12.57
C VAL A 163 10.36 24.98 13.15
N LEU A 164 11.49 24.98 13.87
CA LEU A 164 12.06 23.77 14.48
C LEU A 164 11.07 23.09 15.45
N GLU A 165 10.31 23.90 16.20
CA GLU A 165 9.32 23.45 17.18
C GLU A 165 7.91 23.27 16.58
N SER A 166 7.76 23.40 15.25
CA SER A 166 6.47 23.25 14.59
C SER A 166 6.02 21.79 14.49
N GLU A 167 4.72 21.56 14.72
CA GLU A 167 4.08 20.25 14.60
C GLU A 167 3.03 20.26 13.48
N PHE A 168 3.09 19.26 12.60
CA PHE A 168 2.17 19.05 11.49
C PHE A 168 1.03 18.14 11.95
N ASP A 169 -0.21 18.56 11.72
CA ASP A 169 -1.36 17.67 11.89
C ASP A 169 -1.62 16.96 10.57
N ILE A 170 -1.61 15.64 10.58
CA ILE A 170 -1.79 14.79 9.40
C ILE A 170 -3.02 13.91 9.62
N GLU A 171 -3.97 13.98 8.68
CA GLU A 171 -5.08 13.04 8.61
C GLU A 171 -4.84 12.07 7.45
N VAL A 172 -4.79 10.77 7.77
CA VAL A 172 -4.68 9.68 6.82
C VAL A 172 -6.09 9.23 6.47
N LYS A 173 -6.50 9.44 5.22
CA LYS A 173 -7.81 9.01 4.73
C LYS A 173 -7.64 7.90 3.69
N PRO A 174 -8.34 6.78 3.82
CA PRO A 174 -8.32 5.75 2.79
C PRO A 174 -9.05 6.22 1.53
N ILE A 175 -8.54 5.83 0.37
CA ILE A 175 -9.21 6.01 -0.92
C ILE A 175 -9.60 4.63 -1.42
N LEU A 176 -10.90 4.39 -1.50
CA LEU A 176 -11.46 3.10 -1.89
C LEU A 176 -11.79 3.08 -3.38
N ILE A 177 -11.70 1.91 -4.01
CA ILE A 177 -12.25 1.66 -5.34
C ILE A 177 -13.77 1.56 -5.25
N ASP A 178 -14.43 1.99 -6.31
CA ASP A 178 -15.87 1.87 -6.43
C ASP A 178 -16.23 0.48 -6.97
N LYS A 179 -16.11 -0.52 -6.09
CA LYS A 179 -16.43 -1.93 -6.38
C LYS A 179 -17.16 -2.58 -5.22
N GLY A 180 -17.98 -3.59 -5.52
CA GLY A 180 -18.57 -4.51 -4.56
C GLY A 180 -17.80 -5.83 -4.53
N MET A 181 -18.00 -6.63 -3.47
CA MET A 181 -17.44 -7.98 -3.36
C MET A 181 -18.55 -9.02 -3.26
N LEU A 182 -18.46 -10.04 -4.10
CA LEU A 182 -19.30 -11.24 -4.04
C LEU A 182 -18.45 -12.42 -3.57
N ASN A 183 -18.80 -12.99 -2.42
CA ASN A 183 -18.22 -14.24 -1.93
C ASN A 183 -19.26 -15.36 -2.03
N LEU A 184 -18.94 -16.43 -2.77
CA LEU A 184 -19.86 -17.53 -3.03
C LEU A 184 -19.42 -18.78 -2.26
N SER A 185 -20.30 -19.32 -1.40
CA SER A 185 -20.08 -20.62 -0.77
C SER A 185 -21.11 -21.62 -1.31
N LEU A 186 -20.64 -22.59 -2.09
CA LEU A 186 -21.47 -23.64 -2.65
C LEU A 186 -21.42 -24.87 -1.75
N ILE A 187 -22.58 -25.24 -1.20
CA ILE A 187 -22.75 -26.47 -0.45
C ILE A 187 -23.47 -27.46 -1.38
N PRO A 188 -22.78 -28.46 -1.94
CA PRO A 188 -23.45 -29.46 -2.76
C PRO A 188 -24.46 -30.24 -1.91
N PRO A 189 -25.59 -30.66 -2.48
CA PRO A 189 -26.52 -31.53 -1.76
C PRO A 189 -25.79 -32.80 -1.32
N LYS A 190 -26.04 -33.23 -0.08
CA LYS A 190 -25.54 -34.53 0.40
C LYS A 190 -26.07 -35.61 -0.54
N ALA A 191 -25.19 -36.48 -1.01
CA ALA A 191 -25.52 -37.57 -1.91
C ALA A 191 -26.35 -38.64 -1.19
N ASP A 192 -27.57 -38.30 -0.76
CA ASP A 192 -28.46 -39.23 -0.09
C ASP A 192 -29.93 -38.86 -0.28
N THR A 193 -30.31 -38.61 -1.54
CA THR A 193 -31.62 -39.03 -2.07
C THR A 193 -31.49 -39.09 -3.59
N ARG A 194 -30.78 -40.10 -4.11
CA ARG A 194 -31.01 -40.51 -5.49
C ARG A 194 -32.45 -41.02 -5.54
N GLN A 195 -33.40 -40.16 -5.92
CA GLN A 195 -34.64 -40.66 -6.49
C GLN A 195 -34.21 -41.52 -7.67
N GLN A 196 -34.36 -42.83 -7.50
CA GLN A 196 -34.07 -43.81 -8.54
C GLN A 196 -34.93 -43.43 -9.75
N ILE A 197 -34.29 -42.90 -10.80
CA ILE A 197 -34.88 -42.91 -12.13
C ILE A 197 -34.89 -44.40 -12.52
N PRO A 198 -36.05 -45.05 -12.70
CA PRO A 198 -36.08 -46.46 -13.04
C PRO A 198 -35.53 -46.64 -14.46
N GLY A 199 -34.37 -47.31 -14.59
CA GLY A 199 -33.94 -47.87 -15.88
C GLY A 199 -32.53 -47.55 -16.37
N GLU A 200 -31.66 -46.89 -15.61
CA GLU A 200 -30.28 -46.65 -16.06
C GLU A 200 -29.24 -47.25 -15.10
N ASP A 201 -28.50 -48.24 -15.61
CA ASP A 201 -27.40 -48.91 -14.92
C ASP A 201 -26.27 -47.93 -14.64
N LEU A 202 -26.32 -47.27 -13.49
CA LEU A 202 -25.23 -46.44 -12.99
C LEU A 202 -24.08 -47.34 -12.52
N LYS A 203 -23.06 -47.48 -13.37
CA LYS A 203 -21.74 -47.95 -12.96
C LYS A 203 -21.27 -47.08 -11.80
N ALA A 204 -21.04 -47.72 -10.65
CA ALA A 204 -20.50 -47.08 -9.47
C ALA A 204 -19.07 -46.63 -9.75
N ASP A 205 -18.91 -45.34 -10.10
CA ASP A 205 -17.61 -44.71 -10.04
C ASP A 205 -17.29 -44.45 -8.56
N LYS A 206 -16.22 -45.08 -8.10
CA LYS A 206 -15.76 -45.06 -6.72
C LYS A 206 -15.09 -43.72 -6.42
N ASP A 207 -15.28 -43.28 -5.18
CA ASP A 207 -14.44 -42.33 -4.45
C ASP A 207 -14.43 -40.90 -5.00
N ILE A 208 -15.49 -40.15 -4.70
CA ILE A 208 -15.40 -38.69 -4.59
C ILE A 208 -14.91 -38.40 -3.17
N ASP A 209 -13.60 -38.43 -3.01
CA ASP A 209 -12.93 -37.93 -1.82
C ASP A 209 -13.28 -36.45 -1.61
N LEU A 210 -13.94 -36.17 -0.49
CA LEU A 210 -14.21 -34.82 0.03
C LEU A 210 -12.92 -34.22 0.59
N VAL A 211 -11.90 -34.06 -0.26
CA VAL A 211 -10.74 -33.23 0.04
C VAL A 211 -11.11 -31.81 -0.37
N ALA A 212 -11.26 -30.96 0.65
CA ALA A 212 -11.29 -29.51 0.49
C ALA A 212 -10.14 -29.07 -0.43
N ASN A 213 -10.45 -28.23 -1.43
CA ASN A 213 -9.57 -27.67 -2.47
C ASN A 213 -9.46 -28.43 -3.80
N LYS A 214 -10.49 -28.30 -4.66
CA LYS A 214 -10.29 -27.98 -6.10
C LYS A 214 -11.57 -27.44 -6.73
N LYS A 215 -11.46 -26.31 -7.44
CA LYS A 215 -12.54 -25.63 -8.16
C LYS A 215 -13.20 -26.58 -9.17
N ASN A 216 -14.46 -26.95 -8.95
CA ASN A 216 -15.25 -27.76 -9.90
C ASN A 216 -16.42 -26.98 -10.53
N TYR A 217 -16.42 -25.64 -10.45
CA TYR A 217 -17.48 -24.82 -11.01
C TYR A 217 -16.92 -23.64 -11.78
N ALA A 218 -17.52 -23.36 -12.93
CA ALA A 218 -17.30 -22.15 -13.71
C ALA A 218 -18.44 -21.18 -13.41
N LEU A 219 -18.10 -19.95 -13.00
CA LEU A 219 -19.07 -18.91 -12.76
C LEU A 219 -19.10 -17.97 -13.97
N PHE A 220 -20.30 -17.74 -14.48
CA PHE A 220 -20.58 -16.80 -15.54
C PHE A 220 -21.47 -15.68 -14.99
N ILE A 221 -21.13 -14.44 -15.29
CA ILE A 221 -21.97 -13.27 -15.04
C ILE A 221 -22.21 -12.63 -16.41
N ASP A 222 -23.47 -12.48 -16.81
CA ASP A 222 -23.88 -11.96 -18.12
C ASP A 222 -23.14 -12.65 -19.29
N GLU A 223 -23.17 -14.00 -19.27
CA GLU A 223 -22.55 -14.88 -20.27
C GLU A 223 -21.01 -14.78 -20.36
N LYS A 224 -20.36 -13.98 -19.51
CA LYS A 224 -18.90 -13.85 -19.45
C LYS A 224 -18.34 -14.68 -18.30
N PRO A 225 -17.30 -15.51 -18.54
CA PRO A 225 -16.64 -16.22 -17.47
C PRO A 225 -15.96 -15.21 -16.53
N VAL A 226 -16.05 -15.46 -15.23
CA VAL A 226 -15.44 -14.59 -14.21
C VAL A 226 -14.39 -15.36 -13.41
N ASP A 227 -13.20 -14.79 -13.33
CA ASP A 227 -12.12 -15.33 -12.52
C ASP A 227 -12.38 -15.09 -11.04
N MET A 228 -12.45 -16.17 -10.27
CA MET A 228 -12.57 -16.12 -8.81
C MET A 228 -11.21 -16.28 -8.14
N ILE A 229 -10.93 -15.48 -7.11
CA ILE A 229 -9.80 -15.66 -6.18
C ILE A 229 -10.41 -16.06 -4.84
N ASP A 230 -10.13 -17.27 -4.35
CA ASP A 230 -10.67 -17.80 -3.08
C ASP A 230 -12.20 -17.61 -2.92
N ASN A 231 -12.95 -18.08 -3.93
CA ASN A 231 -14.42 -17.94 -4.03
C ASN A 231 -14.95 -16.49 -4.03
N THR A 232 -14.06 -15.51 -4.23
CA THR A 232 -14.36 -14.09 -4.15
C THR A 232 -14.19 -13.43 -5.52
N ILE A 233 -15.10 -12.51 -5.84
CA ILE A 233 -15.06 -11.65 -7.04
C ILE A 233 -15.27 -10.20 -6.62
N LEU A 234 -14.50 -9.30 -7.23
CA LEU A 234 -14.77 -7.86 -7.18
C LEU A 234 -15.61 -7.44 -8.40
N LEU A 235 -16.79 -6.91 -8.14
CA LEU A 235 -17.75 -6.44 -9.13
C LEU A 235 -17.71 -4.92 -9.21
N ASN A 236 -17.89 -4.33 -10.38
CA ASN A 236 -18.08 -2.88 -10.47
C ASN A 236 -19.41 -2.51 -9.81
N SER A 237 -19.44 -1.42 -9.04
CA SER A 237 -20.70 -0.86 -8.54
C SER A 237 -21.47 -0.21 -9.69
N GLY A 238 -22.79 -0.39 -9.72
CA GLY A 238 -23.67 0.21 -10.73
C GLY A 238 -23.98 -0.65 -11.97
N VAL A 239 -23.98 -1.98 -11.83
CA VAL A 239 -24.81 -2.83 -12.71
C VAL A 239 -26.28 -2.62 -12.37
#